data_AF-A0A7I8JHG0-F1
#
_entry.id   AF-A0A7I8JHG0-F1
#
_cell.length_a   1.000
_cell.length_b   1.000
_cell.length_c   1.000
_cell.angle_alpha   90.00
_cell.angle_beta   90.00
_cell.angle_gamma   90.00
#
_symmetry.space_group_name_H-M   'P 1'
#
loop_
_entity.id
_entity.type
_entity.pdbx_description
1 polymer ?
#
loop_
_entity_poly.entity_id
_entity_poly.type
_entity_poly.pdbx_seq_one_letter_code
_entity_poly.pdbx_strand_id
1 'polypeptide(L)'
;MVKQPGKGYPVLPLWATREIRSHPILEREKAALIREALILLNRLSSNNAYSKPTLGVLTQSTAMATMTMDVVTRMCHEMNGCPAHDSTKKPPMEAEIADLARLFRTRVLSFLGEEDSS
;
A
#
# COMPACT_ATOMS: atom_id res chain seq x y z
N MET A 1 -43.64 35.47 25.89
CA MET A 1 -42.30 35.78 26.42
C MET A 1 -41.56 34.49 26.69
N VAL A 2 -40.58 34.10 25.86
CA VAL A 2 -39.28 33.58 26.27
C VAL A 2 -38.32 33.91 25.12
N LYS A 3 -37.25 34.64 25.42
CA LYS A 3 -36.23 35.15 24.50
C LYS A 3 -35.00 34.25 24.64
N GLN A 4 -34.55 33.62 23.56
CA GLN A 4 -33.28 32.90 23.51
C GLN A 4 -32.31 33.67 22.60
N PRO A 5 -31.24 34.27 23.14
CA PRO A 5 -30.18 34.90 22.38
C PRO A 5 -29.06 33.87 22.11
N GLY A 6 -28.54 33.83 20.89
CA GLY A 6 -27.33 33.05 20.62
C GLY A 6 -27.18 32.70 19.15
N LYS A 7 -26.47 33.54 18.41
CA LYS A 7 -25.92 33.18 17.09
C LYS A 7 -24.91 32.05 17.31
N GLY A 8 -25.35 30.80 17.21
CA GLY A 8 -24.48 29.64 17.09
C GLY A 8 -24.23 29.36 15.62
N TYR A 9 -22.97 29.40 15.19
CA TYR A 9 -22.57 28.82 13.92
C TYR A 9 -23.04 27.35 13.87
N PRO A 10 -23.49 26.82 12.71
CA PRO A 10 -23.87 25.43 12.64
C PRO A 10 -22.66 24.56 12.99
N VAL A 11 -22.71 23.90 14.15
CA VAL A 11 -21.77 22.84 14.52
C VAL A 11 -22.08 21.70 13.56
N LEU A 12 -21.27 21.57 12.51
CA LEU A 12 -21.38 20.44 11.59
C LEU A 12 -21.24 19.14 12.41
N PRO A 13 -22.09 18.13 12.17
CA PRO A 13 -22.05 16.90 12.94
C PRO A 13 -20.72 16.16 12.72
N LEU A 14 -20.26 15.40 13.71
CA LEU A 14 -18.97 14.68 13.69
C LEU A 14 -18.79 13.74 12.48
N TRP A 15 -19.89 13.31 11.85
CA TRP A 15 -19.85 12.55 10.60
C TRP A 15 -19.52 13.41 9.36
N ALA A 16 -19.86 14.71 9.38
CA ALA A 16 -19.53 15.67 8.33
C ALA A 16 -18.06 16.12 8.36
N THR A 17 -17.38 15.99 9.51
CA THR A 17 -15.93 16.22 9.64
C THR A 17 -15.06 15.02 9.25
N ARG A 18 -15.67 13.89 8.90
CA ARG A 18 -14.95 12.65 8.54
C ARG A 18 -14.89 12.39 7.04
N GLU A 19 -15.35 13.36 6.25
CA GLU A 19 -15.10 13.41 4.82
C GLU A 19 -13.83 14.26 4.59
N ILE A 20 -12.70 13.76 5.10
CA ILE A 20 -11.42 14.06 4.44
C ILE A 20 -11.63 13.49 3.05
N ARG A 21 -12.03 14.36 2.11
CA ARG A 21 -12.25 14.02 0.72
C ARG A 21 -10.97 13.41 0.17
N SER A 22 -10.85 12.10 0.28
CA SER A 22 -10.11 11.27 -0.65
C SER A 22 -10.71 11.60 -2.01
N HIS A 23 -10.11 12.57 -2.70
CA HIS A 23 -10.54 12.91 -4.05
C HIS A 23 -10.43 11.62 -4.86
N PRO A 24 -11.51 11.10 -5.46
CA PRO A 24 -11.49 9.80 -6.13
C PRO A 24 -10.44 9.75 -7.25
N ILE A 25 -10.12 10.92 -7.82
CA ILE A 25 -9.02 11.10 -8.78
C ILE A 25 -7.67 10.91 -8.09
N LEU A 26 -7.43 11.55 -6.94
CA LEU A 26 -6.17 11.43 -6.20
C LEU A 26 -5.89 9.99 -5.76
N GLU A 27 -6.90 9.27 -5.27
CA GLU A 27 -6.73 7.87 -4.88
C GLU A 27 -6.46 6.96 -6.07
N ARG A 28 -7.09 7.24 -7.22
CA ARG A 28 -6.80 6.53 -8.47
C ARG A 28 -5.38 6.78 -8.98
N GLU A 29 -4.92 8.03 -8.96
CA GLU A 29 -3.54 8.40 -9.34
C GLU A 29 -2.51 7.77 -8.40
N LYS A 30 -2.78 7.76 -7.09
CA LYS A 30 -1.95 7.05 -6.10
C LYS A 30 -1.88 5.56 -6.39
N ALA A 31 -3.01 4.91 -6.65
CA ALA A 31 -3.04 3.50 -7.01
C ALA A 31 -2.22 3.25 -8.29
N ALA A 32 -2.29 4.15 -9.28
CA ALA A 32 -1.56 4.01 -10.54
C ALA A 32 -0.05 4.09 -10.31
N LEU A 33 0.38 5.06 -9.51
CA LEU A 33 1.78 5.21 -9.12
C LEU A 33 2.29 3.97 -8.37
N ILE A 34 1.51 3.46 -7.40
CA ILE A 34 1.87 2.26 -6.63
C ILE A 34 2.00 1.05 -7.56
N ARG A 35 1.05 0.88 -8.50
CA ARG A 35 1.09 -0.19 -9.51
C ARG A 35 2.37 -0.12 -10.33
N GLU A 36 2.68 1.03 -10.92
CA GLU A 36 3.88 1.20 -11.77
C GLU A 36 5.18 1.00 -10.98
N ALA A 37 5.24 1.50 -9.75
CA ALA A 37 6.38 1.29 -8.86
C ALA A 37 6.58 -0.21 -8.56
N LEU A 38 5.50 -0.95 -8.25
CA LEU A 38 5.57 -2.38 -8.01
C LEU A 38 5.94 -3.18 -9.27
N ILE A 39 5.47 -2.77 -10.45
CA ILE A 39 5.89 -3.37 -11.72
C ILE A 39 7.40 -3.18 -11.91
N LEU A 40 7.91 -1.96 -11.71
CA LEU A 40 9.34 -1.67 -11.83
C LEU A 40 10.16 -2.51 -10.85
N LEU A 41 9.78 -2.53 -9.57
CA LEU A 41 10.46 -3.31 -8.53
C LEU A 41 10.44 -4.80 -8.83
N ASN A 42 9.31 -5.33 -9.30
CA ASN A 42 9.20 -6.72 -9.70
C ASN A 42 10.08 -7.03 -10.92
N ARG A 43 10.20 -6.12 -11.89
CA ARG A 43 11.08 -6.30 -13.05
C ARG A 43 12.55 -6.29 -12.65
N LEU A 44 12.96 -5.34 -11.82
CA LEU A 44 14.34 -5.26 -11.32
C LEU A 44 14.72 -6.48 -10.49
N SER A 45 13.84 -6.90 -9.56
CA SER A 45 14.06 -8.08 -8.72
C SER A 45 14.01 -9.41 -9.50
N SER A 46 13.31 -9.47 -10.64
CA SER A 46 13.30 -10.65 -11.52
C SER A 46 14.49 -10.74 -12.48
N ASN A 47 15.24 -9.66 -12.66
CA ASN A 47 16.33 -9.61 -13.62
C ASN A 47 17.64 -10.07 -12.96
N ASN A 48 18.31 -11.08 -13.54
CA ASN A 48 19.52 -11.66 -12.97
C ASN A 48 20.68 -10.67 -12.75
N ALA A 49 20.74 -9.59 -13.54
CA ALA A 49 21.77 -8.55 -13.40
C ALA A 49 21.45 -7.52 -12.29
N TYR A 50 20.16 -7.33 -11.99
CA TYR A 50 19.69 -6.26 -11.09
C TYR A 50 19.05 -6.78 -9.80
N SER A 51 18.74 -8.07 -9.71
CA SER A 51 18.03 -8.67 -8.58
C SER A 51 18.79 -8.47 -7.27
N LYS A 52 20.04 -8.97 -7.22
CA LYS A 52 20.91 -8.88 -6.04
C LYS A 52 21.19 -7.43 -5.61
N PRO A 53 21.60 -6.48 -6.47
CA PRO A 53 21.81 -5.10 -6.03
C PRO A 53 20.51 -4.40 -5.63
N THR A 54 19.39 -4.66 -6.31
CA THR A 54 18.09 -4.03 -5.96
C THR A 54 17.60 -4.52 -4.60
N LEU A 55 17.58 -5.83 -4.39
CA LEU A 55 17.13 -6.41 -3.12
C LEU A 55 18.11 -6.07 -2.00
N GLY A 56 19.42 -6.16 -2.25
CA GLY A 56 20.46 -5.79 -1.28
C GLY A 56 20.38 -4.33 -0.83
N VAL A 57 20.02 -3.38 -1.68
CA VAL A 57 19.79 -1.98 -1.26
C VAL A 57 18.53 -1.87 -0.40
N LEU A 58 17.45 -2.57 -0.77
CA LEU A 58 16.18 -2.51 -0.04
C LEU A 58 16.22 -3.25 1.31
N THR A 59 17.13 -4.21 1.45
CA THR A 59 17.35 -5.00 2.67
C THR A 59 18.71 -4.74 3.30
N GLN A 60 19.36 -3.61 2.97
CA GLN A 60 20.73 -3.31 3.39
C GLN A 60 20.92 -3.30 4.92
N SER A 61 19.86 -2.98 5.65
CA SER A 61 19.81 -3.16 7.10
C SER A 61 18.51 -3.84 7.51
N THR A 62 18.52 -4.43 8.69
CA THR A 62 17.31 -4.99 9.32
C THR A 62 16.18 -3.95 9.39
N ALA A 63 16.47 -2.68 9.67
CA ALA A 63 15.46 -1.62 9.67
C ALA A 63 14.88 -1.35 8.27
N MET A 64 15.70 -1.38 7.22
CA MET A 64 15.23 -1.21 5.84
C MET A 64 14.46 -2.43 5.33
N ALA A 65 14.88 -3.63 5.71
CA ALA A 65 14.15 -4.86 5.42
C ALA A 65 12.76 -4.85 6.09
N THR A 66 12.69 -4.50 7.37
CA THR A 66 11.41 -4.35 8.09
C THR A 66 10.55 -3.26 7.47
N MET A 67 11.10 -2.09 7.14
CA MET A 67 10.35 -1.01 6.50
C MET A 67 9.81 -1.42 5.13
N THR A 68 10.62 -2.07 4.30
CA THR A 68 10.22 -2.60 3.00
C THR A 68 9.08 -3.61 3.17
N MET A 69 9.22 -4.55 4.10
CA MET A 69 8.18 -5.54 4.40
C MET A 69 6.91 -4.90 4.94
N ASP A 70 6.99 -3.89 5.79
CA ASP A 70 5.83 -3.17 6.33
C ASP A 70 5.10 -2.36 5.27
N VAL A 71 5.83 -1.73 4.35
CA VAL A 71 5.25 -1.00 3.22
C VAL A 71 4.54 -1.97 2.29
N VAL A 72 5.17 -3.08 1.93
CA VAL A 72 4.57 -4.10 1.06
C VAL A 72 3.37 -4.77 1.73
N THR A 73 3.44 -5.03 3.04
CA THR A 73 2.33 -5.59 3.81
C THR A 73 1.16 -4.61 3.90
N ARG A 74 1.43 -3.31 4.10
CA ARG A 74 0.40 -2.26 4.04
C ARG A 74 -0.19 -2.15 2.64
N MET A 75 0.61 -2.23 1.57
CA MET A 75 0.10 -2.24 0.19
C MET A 75 -0.80 -3.46 -0.08
N CYS A 76 -0.48 -4.63 0.46
CA CYS A 76 -1.37 -5.78 0.41
C CYS A 76 -2.68 -5.56 1.21
N HIS A 77 -2.60 -4.94 2.40
CA HIS A 77 -3.72 -4.85 3.34
C HIS A 77 -4.66 -3.65 3.11
N GLU A 78 -4.13 -2.46 2.83
CA GLU A 78 -4.93 -1.26 2.54
C GLU A 78 -5.65 -1.36 1.20
N MET A 79 -5.04 -2.05 0.23
CA MET A 79 -5.65 -2.28 -1.09
C MET A 79 -6.61 -3.48 -1.08
N ASN A 80 -6.40 -4.42 -0.16
CA ASN A 80 -7.07 -5.71 -0.15
C ASN A 80 -7.08 -6.24 1.27
N GLY A 81 -8.00 -5.83 2.15
CA GLY A 81 -8.19 -6.56 3.42
C GLY A 81 -8.11 -8.08 3.15
N CYS A 82 -7.04 -8.72 3.59
CA CYS A 82 -6.76 -10.13 3.32
C CYS A 82 -6.79 -10.81 4.67
N PRO A 83 -7.74 -11.73 4.88
CA PRO A 83 -7.81 -12.95 4.08
C PRO A 83 -9.18 -13.23 3.44
N ALA A 84 -9.16 -14.17 2.49
CA ALA A 84 -10.27 -14.76 1.74
C ALA A 84 -10.74 -13.98 0.50
N HIS A 85 -10.31 -14.53 -0.62
CA HIS A 85 -10.90 -14.47 -1.94
C HIS A 85 -12.44 -14.52 -1.91
N ASP A 86 -13.11 -13.36 -1.97
CA ASP A 86 -14.46 -13.27 -2.52
C ASP A 86 -14.43 -12.33 -3.73
N SER A 87 -14.28 -12.97 -4.87
CA SER A 87 -14.12 -12.39 -6.19
C SER A 87 -15.49 -12.00 -6.75
N THR A 88 -16.08 -10.90 -6.27
CA THR A 88 -17.26 -10.37 -6.99
C THR A 88 -17.29 -8.86 -7.24
N LYS A 89 -16.55 -7.98 -6.54
CA LYS A 89 -16.68 -6.51 -6.79
C LYS A 89 -15.45 -5.64 -6.49
N LYS A 90 -14.21 -6.10 -6.76
CA LYS A 90 -13.04 -5.21 -6.66
C LYS A 90 -12.75 -4.52 -8.00
N PRO A 91 -12.41 -3.22 -8.03
CA PRO A 91 -11.90 -2.62 -9.25
C PRO A 91 -10.61 -3.37 -9.67
N PRO A 92 -10.43 -3.65 -10.97
CA PRO A 92 -9.38 -4.55 -11.48
C PRO A 92 -7.96 -4.14 -11.04
N MET A 93 -7.77 -2.85 -10.79
CA MET A 93 -6.51 -2.25 -10.40
C MET A 93 -6.06 -2.59 -8.97
N GLU A 94 -6.99 -2.72 -8.01
CA GLU A 94 -6.67 -3.05 -6.62
C GLU A 94 -6.20 -4.49 -6.49
N ALA A 95 -6.88 -5.41 -7.19
CA ALA A 95 -6.50 -6.81 -7.26
C ALA A 95 -5.09 -6.99 -7.87
N GLU A 96 -4.81 -6.27 -8.95
CA GLU A 96 -3.51 -6.29 -9.61
C GLU A 96 -2.38 -5.79 -8.69
N ILE A 97 -2.61 -4.70 -7.97
CA ILE A 97 -1.61 -4.17 -7.02
C ILE A 97 -1.34 -5.17 -5.90
N ALA A 98 -2.38 -5.82 -5.36
CA ALA A 98 -2.20 -6.83 -4.33
C ALA A 98 -1.39 -8.04 -4.82
N ASP A 99 -1.63 -8.50 -6.05
CA ASP A 99 -0.85 -9.59 -6.65
C ASP A 99 0.61 -9.18 -6.91
N LEU A 100 0.84 -7.96 -7.42
CA LEU A 100 2.19 -7.40 -7.61
C LEU A 100 2.95 -7.26 -6.29
N ALA A 101 2.27 -6.79 -5.24
CA ALA A 101 2.84 -6.67 -3.90
C ALA A 101 3.17 -8.04 -3.30
N ARG A 102 2.28 -9.03 -3.47
CA ARG A 102 2.53 -10.42 -3.03
C ARG A 102 3.76 -11.01 -3.71
N LEU A 103 3.88 -10.85 -5.04
CA LEU A 103 5.05 -11.33 -5.79
C LEU A 103 6.34 -10.68 -5.30
N PHE A 104 6.33 -9.37 -5.09
CA PHE A 104 7.50 -8.65 -4.60
C PHE A 104 7.87 -9.09 -3.18
N ARG A 105 6.89 -9.26 -2.29
CA ARG A 105 7.09 -9.77 -0.92
C ARG A 105 7.78 -11.12 -0.92
N THR A 106 7.32 -12.06 -1.75
CA THR A 106 7.93 -13.39 -1.84
C THR A 106 9.40 -13.30 -2.24
N ARG A 107 9.75 -12.41 -3.19
CA ARG A 107 11.14 -12.21 -3.63
C ARG A 107 12.03 -11.64 -2.54
N VAL A 108 11.53 -10.64 -1.79
CA VAL A 108 12.26 -10.08 -0.65
C VAL A 108 12.51 -11.15 0.42
N LEU A 109 11.49 -11.94 0.75
CA LEU A 109 11.62 -13.03 1.72
C LEU A 109 12.62 -14.12 1.26
N SER A 110 12.55 -14.53 0.00
CA SER A 110 13.51 -15.49 -0.56
C SER A 110 14.94 -14.97 -0.49
N PHE A 111 15.15 -13.70 -0.84
CA PHE A 111 16.48 -13.07 -0.79
C PHE A 111 17.04 -12.97 0.63
N LEU A 112 16.21 -12.62 1.62
CA LEU A 112 16.63 -12.59 3.02
C LEU A 112 17.02 -14.00 3.52
N GLY A 113 16.27 -15.03 3.14
CA GLY A 113 16.62 -16.42 3.49
C GLY A 113 17.89 -16.93 2.82
N GLU A 114 18.25 -16.41 1.64
CA GLU A 114 19.53 -16.70 0.97
C GLU A 114 20.72 -16.04 1.69
N GLU A 115 20.56 -14.81 2.20
CA GLU A 115 21.63 -14.09 2.92
C GLU A 115 21.90 -14.67 4.32
N ASP A 116 20.87 -15.19 5.02
CA ASP A 116 21.04 -15.85 6.33
C ASP A 116 21.80 -17.21 6.25
N SER A 117 22.04 -17.71 5.02
CA SER A 117 22.66 -19.01 4.76
C SER A 117 24.13 -18.93 4.31
N SER A 118 24.70 -17.72 4.20
CA SER A 118 26.08 -17.48 3.75
C SER A 118 26.99 -16.96 4.86
#